data_AF-A0A933UQU9-F1
#
_entry.id   AF-A0A933UQU9-F1
#
_cell.length_a   1.000
_cell.length_b   1.000
_cell.length_c   1.000
_cell.angle_alpha   90.00
_cell.angle_beta   90.00
_cell.angle_gamma   90.00
#
_symmetry.space_group_name_H-M   'P 1'
#
loop_
_entity.id
_entity.type
_entity.pdbx_description
1 polymer ?
#
loop_
_entity_poly.entity_id
_entity_poly.type
_entity_poly.pdbx_seq_one_letter_code
_entity_poly.pdbx_strand_id
1 'polypeptide(L)'
;MSHNTSGPQRGIVCRFRSMPRSLGFALLAVPVTAAAVGTFGVLPANAHDTRTQPVSQRSSAPTGAPDHASTAPSRPQAPGATSAGHRTKDDDDKGTHDRRKHGKDRDKDDKGKHHQKYTAEEALGAFFDAGYLYEDAVALKRAWHSKADVSDVKVRAGRKLLAGRDLPVDPSGTPATQEELAERAAIDAFLDAGFDSYDADLLARLWGQGDDALKAKVLAGNKLLAGGEVPIEHGQTAWTVSQDAALATYFNNGYDYDDALVLAEIWSGVEDLVDVKANAGHKILDGLPLPGGVLPFDGDQVDAGQQAALDAFFAAGYDYDDAVALARIWGGIDPFDAKVMAGDKLIAGIDLPVAA
;
A
#
# COMPACT_ATOMS: atom_id res chain seq x y z
N MET A 1 -0.86 61.53 28.91
CA MET A 1 -0.47 60.22 29.48
C MET A 1 -0.93 59.13 28.52
N SER A 2 -0.04 58.69 27.63
CA SER A 2 -0.13 57.41 26.90
C SER A 2 1.28 57.07 26.47
N HIS A 3 1.84 55.98 27.02
CA HIS A 3 3.17 55.50 26.72
C HIS A 3 3.14 54.69 25.42
N ASN A 4 4.07 55.01 24.52
CA ASN A 4 4.36 54.30 23.28
C ASN A 4 5.54 53.36 23.55
N THR A 5 5.33 52.04 23.48
CA THR A 5 6.35 51.01 23.71
C THR A 5 6.88 50.52 22.36
N SER A 6 8.05 51.03 21.96
CA SER A 6 8.85 50.51 20.86
C SER A 6 9.90 49.53 21.41
N GLY A 7 9.84 48.27 21.00
CA GLY A 7 10.85 47.24 21.28
C GLY A 7 11.90 47.16 20.16
N PRO A 8 13.14 46.71 20.46
CA PRO A 8 14.26 46.82 19.53
C PRO A 8 14.28 45.67 18.50
N GLN A 9 14.40 46.03 17.21
CA GLN A 9 14.76 45.08 16.16
C GLN A 9 16.25 44.71 16.25
N ARG A 10 16.53 43.41 16.39
CA ARG A 10 17.88 42.85 16.28
C ARG A 10 18.16 42.52 14.81
N GLY A 11 19.04 43.28 14.19
CA GLY A 11 19.56 42.98 12.84
C GLY A 11 20.50 41.78 12.86
N ILE A 12 20.15 40.75 12.10
CA ILE A 12 20.99 39.58 11.83
C ILE A 12 21.93 39.96 10.66
N VAL A 13 23.22 40.06 10.95
CA VAL A 13 24.27 40.28 9.96
C VAL A 13 24.74 38.93 9.45
N CYS A 14 24.22 38.49 8.30
CA CYS A 14 24.75 37.33 7.59
C CYS A 14 26.05 37.73 6.88
N ARG A 15 27.20 37.26 7.41
CA ARG A 15 28.50 37.34 6.74
C ARG A 15 28.56 36.30 5.63
N PHE A 16 28.52 36.75 4.39
CA PHE A 16 28.78 35.94 3.19
C PHE A 16 30.28 35.59 3.13
N ARG A 17 30.61 34.30 3.25
CA ARG A 17 31.99 33.79 3.11
C ARG A 17 32.21 33.44 1.63
N SER A 18 33.09 34.19 0.99
CA SER A 18 33.60 33.95 -0.37
C SER A 18 34.28 32.57 -0.44
N MET A 19 33.89 31.73 -1.40
CA MET A 19 34.60 30.51 -1.78
C MET A 19 35.46 30.74 -3.04
N PRO A 20 36.65 30.14 -3.12
CA PRO A 20 37.57 30.34 -4.24
C PRO A 20 37.13 29.59 -5.50
N ARG A 21 37.19 30.31 -6.62
CA ARG A 21 37.19 29.78 -7.99
C ARG A 21 38.52 29.10 -8.29
N SER A 22 38.50 27.81 -8.63
CA SER A 22 39.18 27.23 -9.81
C SER A 22 39.36 25.73 -9.60
N LEU A 23 38.80 24.93 -10.50
CA LEU A 23 39.32 23.61 -10.85
C LEU A 23 39.05 23.42 -12.34
N GLY A 24 40.14 23.26 -13.09
CA GLY A 24 40.15 23.20 -14.55
C GLY A 24 39.52 21.91 -15.07
N PHE A 25 38.72 22.06 -16.12
CA PHE A 25 38.29 20.95 -16.96
C PHE A 25 39.49 20.46 -17.78
N ALA A 26 39.96 19.26 -17.48
CA ALA A 26 40.83 18.52 -18.39
C ALA A 26 39.96 17.83 -19.45
N LEU A 27 40.05 18.29 -20.69
CA LEU A 27 39.53 17.60 -21.87
C LEU A 27 40.32 16.29 -22.05
N LEU A 28 39.67 15.14 -21.84
CA LEU A 28 40.15 13.84 -22.32
C LEU A 28 39.52 13.58 -23.69
N ALA A 29 40.32 13.70 -24.74
CA ALA A 29 39.96 13.27 -26.09
C ALA A 29 39.98 11.73 -26.14
N VAL A 30 38.82 11.13 -26.41
CA VAL A 30 38.70 9.69 -26.72
C VAL A 30 38.77 9.53 -28.24
N PRO A 31 39.67 8.71 -28.81
CA PRO A 31 39.67 8.42 -30.23
C PRO A 31 38.50 7.49 -30.60
N VAL A 32 37.69 7.93 -31.57
CA VAL A 32 36.66 7.11 -32.22
C VAL A 32 37.37 6.18 -33.20
N THR A 33 37.45 4.88 -32.87
CA THR A 33 37.80 3.84 -33.84
C THR A 33 36.58 3.48 -34.68
N ALA A 34 36.67 3.79 -35.98
CA ALA A 34 35.72 3.38 -37.01
C ALA A 34 35.77 1.86 -37.21
N ALA A 35 34.65 1.17 -36.96
CA ALA A 35 34.46 -0.23 -37.29
C ALA A 35 33.56 -0.38 -38.52
N ALA A 36 34.19 -0.92 -39.57
CA ALA A 36 33.67 -1.70 -40.69
C ALA A 36 32.18 -1.62 -41.05
N VAL A 37 31.96 -1.09 -42.25
CA VAL A 37 30.77 -1.25 -43.11
C VAL A 37 30.55 -2.75 -43.38
N GLY A 38 29.46 -3.29 -42.83
CA GLY A 38 28.92 -4.60 -43.16
C GLY A 38 27.83 -4.49 -44.22
N THR A 39 28.05 -5.15 -45.34
CA THR A 39 27.27 -5.15 -46.57
C THR A 39 25.85 -5.71 -46.36
N PHE A 40 24.84 -4.97 -46.81
CA PHE A 40 23.44 -5.41 -46.90
C PHE A 40 23.30 -6.55 -47.92
N GLY A 41 22.95 -7.74 -47.43
CA GLY A 41 22.48 -8.85 -48.25
C GLY A 41 20.95 -8.82 -48.36
N VAL A 42 20.47 -8.42 -49.53
CA VAL A 42 19.09 -8.61 -50.01
C VAL A 42 18.87 -10.10 -50.28
N LEU A 43 17.72 -10.67 -49.88
CA LEU A 43 17.04 -11.85 -50.47
C LEU A 43 15.67 -12.07 -49.76
N PRO A 44 14.69 -12.80 -50.34
CA PRO A 44 13.44 -12.21 -50.80
C PRO A 44 12.18 -12.72 -50.08
N ALA A 45 11.07 -12.06 -50.42
CA ALA A 45 9.70 -12.39 -50.08
C ALA A 45 9.31 -13.85 -50.35
N ASN A 46 8.61 -14.46 -49.41
CA ASN A 46 7.74 -15.61 -49.67
C ASN A 46 6.32 -15.32 -49.18
N ALA A 47 5.41 -15.47 -50.14
CA ALA A 47 3.99 -15.26 -50.03
C ALA A 47 3.27 -16.50 -49.48
N HIS A 48 2.07 -16.26 -48.94
CA HIS A 48 0.91 -17.15 -48.81
C HIS A 48 1.11 -18.65 -48.55
N ASP A 49 0.58 -19.12 -47.41
CA ASP A 49 -0.38 -20.23 -47.47
C ASP A 49 -1.34 -20.23 -46.27
N THR A 50 -2.59 -19.89 -46.54
CA THR A 50 -3.74 -20.08 -45.64
C THR A 50 -4.19 -21.53 -45.77
N ARG A 51 -4.00 -22.35 -44.72
CA ARG A 51 -4.57 -23.70 -44.67
C ARG A 51 -5.50 -23.89 -43.48
N THR A 52 -6.77 -23.73 -43.78
CA THR A 52 -7.95 -24.22 -43.06
C THR A 52 -7.78 -25.70 -42.72
N GLN A 53 -7.93 -26.07 -41.45
CA GLN A 53 -8.07 -27.46 -41.00
C GLN A 53 -9.50 -27.67 -40.47
N PRO A 54 -10.17 -28.79 -40.84
CA PRO A 54 -11.58 -29.01 -40.56
C PRO A 54 -11.86 -29.54 -39.15
N VAL A 55 -12.98 -29.07 -38.60
CA VAL A 55 -13.70 -29.66 -37.47
C VAL A 55 -14.13 -31.08 -37.84
N SER A 56 -13.76 -32.06 -37.01
CA SER A 56 -14.35 -33.40 -37.03
C SER A 56 -14.77 -33.81 -35.61
N GLN A 57 -16.04 -34.18 -35.55
CA GLN A 57 -16.79 -34.73 -34.42
C GLN A 57 -16.28 -36.12 -34.01
N ARG A 58 -16.39 -36.44 -32.71
CA ARG A 58 -16.83 -37.74 -32.14
C ARG A 58 -16.80 -37.61 -30.60
N SER A 59 -17.94 -37.61 -29.92
CA SER A 59 -18.69 -38.78 -29.43
C SER A 59 -17.95 -39.64 -28.40
N SER A 60 -18.64 -39.80 -27.26
CA SER A 60 -18.69 -40.96 -26.35
C SER A 60 -17.90 -40.88 -25.04
N ALA A 61 -18.67 -40.79 -23.95
CA ALA A 61 -18.32 -41.26 -22.61
C ALA A 61 -17.93 -42.77 -22.63
N PRO A 62 -17.22 -43.28 -21.61
CA PRO A 62 -17.94 -43.78 -20.43
C PRO A 62 -17.22 -43.59 -19.07
N THR A 63 -18.06 -43.45 -18.04
CA THR A 63 -18.05 -44.12 -16.74
C THR A 63 -16.71 -44.61 -16.17
N GLY A 64 -16.27 -43.97 -15.09
CA GLY A 64 -15.21 -44.50 -14.22
C GLY A 64 -15.22 -43.78 -12.86
N ALA A 65 -16.01 -44.29 -11.93
CA ALA A 65 -15.95 -43.89 -10.52
C ALA A 65 -14.79 -44.62 -9.82
N PRO A 66 -13.97 -43.92 -9.01
CA PRO A 66 -13.18 -44.58 -7.98
C PRO A 66 -13.84 -44.43 -6.61
N ASP A 67 -14.28 -45.57 -6.08
CA ASP A 67 -14.57 -45.79 -4.66
C ASP A 67 -13.31 -45.50 -3.83
N HIS A 68 -13.35 -44.44 -3.01
CA HIS A 68 -12.44 -44.28 -1.88
C HIS A 68 -13.22 -44.42 -0.58
N ALA A 69 -13.27 -45.67 -0.10
CA ALA A 69 -13.68 -46.02 1.25
C ALA A 69 -12.69 -45.41 2.27
N SER A 70 -13.07 -44.29 2.87
CA SER A 70 -12.33 -43.69 3.99
C SER A 70 -12.68 -44.44 5.28
N THR A 71 -11.74 -45.27 5.72
CA THR A 71 -11.84 -46.01 6.98
C THR A 71 -11.46 -45.07 8.13
N ALA A 72 -12.44 -44.68 8.94
CA ALA A 72 -12.23 -43.97 10.19
C ALA A 72 -11.59 -44.90 11.25
N PRO A 73 -10.57 -44.48 12.00
CA PRO A 73 -10.12 -45.23 13.17
C PRO A 73 -11.00 -44.93 14.38
N SER A 74 -11.58 -46.01 14.91
CA SER A 74 -12.36 -46.12 16.13
C SER A 74 -11.62 -45.58 17.35
N ARG A 75 -12.27 -44.64 18.05
CA ARG A 75 -11.91 -44.16 19.39
C ARG A 75 -12.40 -45.17 20.44
N PRO A 76 -11.56 -45.68 21.34
CA PRO A 76 -12.04 -46.48 22.46
C PRO A 76 -12.67 -45.58 23.53
N GLN A 77 -13.93 -45.87 23.86
CA GLN A 77 -14.61 -45.44 25.09
C GLN A 77 -14.39 -46.49 26.18
N ALA A 78 -14.15 -46.01 27.42
CA ALA A 78 -14.69 -46.50 28.71
C ALA A 78 -13.79 -46.05 29.88
N PRO A 79 -14.22 -46.12 31.15
CA PRO A 79 -15.56 -45.88 31.70
C PRO A 79 -15.52 -44.88 32.90
N GLY A 80 -16.70 -44.47 33.36
CA GLY A 80 -16.86 -43.56 34.50
C GLY A 80 -16.78 -44.20 35.89
N ALA A 81 -16.67 -43.35 36.92
CA ALA A 81 -17.02 -43.59 38.32
C ALA A 81 -17.12 -42.22 39.05
N THR A 82 -18.33 -41.75 39.39
CA THR A 82 -18.97 -41.71 40.73
C THR A 82 -18.54 -40.59 41.70
N SER A 83 -19.54 -39.76 42.05
CA SER A 83 -19.95 -39.37 43.43
C SER A 83 -18.93 -38.77 44.41
N ALA A 84 -19.16 -37.53 44.85
CA ALA A 84 -19.65 -37.23 46.21
C ALA A 84 -19.51 -35.72 46.51
N GLY A 85 -20.55 -35.13 47.11
CA GLY A 85 -20.57 -33.73 47.50
C GLY A 85 -19.82 -33.43 48.80
N HIS A 86 -19.52 -32.15 49.01
CA HIS A 86 -19.35 -31.62 50.36
C HIS A 86 -19.85 -30.18 50.43
N ARG A 87 -20.63 -29.92 51.47
CA ARG A 87 -21.43 -28.72 51.75
C ARG A 87 -21.19 -28.40 53.22
N THR A 88 -20.55 -27.27 53.51
CA THR A 88 -20.62 -26.48 54.75
C THR A 88 -20.21 -25.07 54.31
N LYS A 89 -21.01 -24.00 54.36
CA LYS A 89 -21.78 -23.34 55.42
C LYS A 89 -20.92 -22.86 56.61
N ASP A 90 -21.14 -21.58 56.92
CA ASP A 90 -20.90 -20.89 58.20
C ASP A 90 -19.41 -20.47 58.41
N ASP A 91 -19.00 -19.26 58.82
CA ASP A 91 -19.59 -18.25 59.70
C ASP A 91 -19.01 -16.83 59.47
N ASP A 92 -19.72 -15.87 60.05
CA ASP A 92 -19.43 -14.46 60.32
C ASP A 92 -17.99 -14.13 60.80
N ASP A 93 -17.45 -12.98 60.36
CA ASP A 93 -16.79 -12.08 61.32
C ASP A 93 -16.85 -10.61 60.87
N LYS A 94 -17.55 -9.82 61.69
CA LYS A 94 -17.62 -8.35 61.63
C LYS A 94 -16.57 -7.79 62.59
N GLY A 95 -15.38 -7.50 62.07
CA GLY A 95 -14.32 -6.80 62.81
C GLY A 95 -14.22 -5.32 62.43
N THR A 96 -14.94 -4.45 63.12
CA THR A 96 -14.73 -3.00 63.14
C THR A 96 -13.48 -2.62 63.94
N HIS A 97 -12.46 -2.03 63.32
CA HIS A 97 -11.48 -1.13 63.96
C HIS A 97 -11.04 -0.08 62.93
N ASP A 98 -11.49 1.16 63.04
CA ASP A 98 -10.91 2.24 63.86
C ASP A 98 -9.65 2.90 63.23
N ARG A 99 -9.94 3.90 62.40
CA ARG A 99 -9.38 5.26 62.42
C ARG A 99 -8.01 5.45 63.13
N ARG A 100 -6.95 5.67 62.35
CA ARG A 100 -5.82 6.59 62.64
C ARG A 100 -5.07 6.85 61.33
N LYS A 101 -5.36 7.97 60.65
CA LYS A 101 -4.57 9.21 60.65
C LYS A 101 -3.08 9.03 60.30
N HIS A 102 -2.73 9.72 59.21
CA HIS A 102 -1.41 10.23 58.83
C HIS A 102 -0.37 9.24 58.30
N GLY A 103 -0.29 9.23 56.96
CA GLY A 103 0.89 8.85 56.19
C GLY A 103 0.65 9.31 54.76
N LYS A 104 1.03 10.54 54.47
CA LYS A 104 1.02 11.12 53.12
C LYS A 104 2.20 10.53 52.36
N ASP A 105 2.20 9.21 52.18
CA ASP A 105 3.23 8.46 51.47
C ASP A 105 2.95 8.59 49.98
N ARG A 106 3.34 9.75 49.46
CA ARG A 106 3.70 9.93 48.06
C ARG A 106 5.01 9.17 47.84
N ASP A 107 4.93 7.86 47.66
CA ASP A 107 6.00 7.04 47.09
C ASP A 107 5.44 5.62 46.95
N LYS A 108 5.44 5.10 45.70
CA LYS A 108 5.38 3.66 45.29
C LYS A 108 4.66 3.37 43.98
N ASP A 109 4.31 4.38 43.18
CA ASP A 109 3.97 4.15 41.76
C ASP A 109 5.18 4.17 40.83
N ASP A 110 6.41 4.19 41.39
CA ASP A 110 7.59 3.67 40.70
C ASP A 110 7.55 2.13 40.74
N LYS A 111 6.48 1.56 40.17
CA LYS A 111 6.46 0.17 39.73
C LYS A 111 7.51 0.09 38.65
N GLY A 112 8.73 -0.23 39.11
CA GLY A 112 9.93 -0.34 38.29
C GLY A 112 9.53 -0.84 36.93
N LYS A 113 9.64 0.06 35.95
CA LYS A 113 9.69 -0.29 34.55
C LYS A 113 10.90 -1.19 34.44
N HIS A 114 10.73 -2.48 34.74
CA HIS A 114 11.62 -3.50 34.28
C HIS A 114 11.58 -3.31 32.78
N HIS A 115 12.60 -2.62 32.27
CA HIS A 115 12.85 -2.45 30.86
C HIS A 115 12.83 -3.86 30.29
N GLN A 116 11.69 -4.27 29.76
CA GLN A 116 11.59 -5.53 29.08
C GLN A 116 12.51 -5.34 27.89
N LYS A 117 13.61 -6.10 27.89
CA LYS A 117 14.70 -6.00 26.93
C LYS A 117 14.22 -6.10 25.47
N TYR A 118 13.03 -6.67 25.27
CA TYR A 118 12.41 -6.90 23.98
C TYR A 118 10.98 -6.34 23.93
N THR A 119 10.63 -5.70 22.82
CA THR A 119 9.28 -5.20 22.54
C THR A 119 8.30 -6.37 22.40
N ALA A 120 6.99 -6.07 22.37
CA ALA A 120 5.99 -7.12 22.14
C ALA A 120 6.07 -7.71 20.73
N GLU A 121 6.45 -6.87 19.76
CA GLU A 121 6.49 -7.18 18.33
C GLU A 121 7.70 -8.06 18.00
N GLU A 122 8.88 -7.71 18.50
CA GLU A 122 10.10 -8.55 18.43
C GLU A 122 9.85 -9.95 19.00
N ALA A 123 9.14 -10.00 20.14
CA ALA A 123 8.79 -11.26 20.77
C ALA A 123 7.77 -12.05 19.93
N LEU A 124 6.78 -11.40 19.34
CA LEU A 124 5.84 -12.08 18.45
C LEU A 124 6.58 -12.68 17.25
N GLY A 125 7.50 -11.93 16.62
CA GLY A 125 8.37 -12.40 15.54
C GLY A 125 9.11 -13.66 15.95
N ALA A 126 9.89 -13.61 17.05
CA ALA A 126 10.66 -14.74 17.54
C ALA A 126 9.83 -16.00 17.85
N PHE A 127 8.56 -15.85 18.25
CA PHE A 127 7.65 -16.97 18.44
C PHE A 127 7.35 -17.68 17.11
N PHE A 128 6.96 -16.93 16.08
CA PHE A 128 6.64 -17.49 14.77
C PHE A 128 7.87 -17.98 14.01
N ASP A 129 8.99 -17.27 14.11
CA ASP A 129 10.26 -17.63 13.49
C ASP A 129 10.77 -18.99 14.00
N ALA A 130 10.53 -19.29 15.28
CA ALA A 130 10.84 -20.58 15.88
C ALA A 130 9.87 -21.71 15.47
N GLY A 131 8.94 -21.45 14.54
CA GLY A 131 7.97 -22.42 14.01
C GLY A 131 6.74 -22.63 14.90
N TYR A 132 6.53 -21.80 15.92
CA TYR A 132 5.36 -21.95 16.79
C TYR A 132 4.11 -21.37 16.14
N LEU A 133 3.01 -22.13 16.23
CA LEU A 133 1.70 -21.77 15.70
C LEU A 133 0.73 -21.39 16.83
N TYR A 134 -0.50 -21.01 16.46
CA TYR A 134 -1.56 -20.68 17.43
C TYR A 134 -1.84 -21.82 18.41
N GLU A 135 -1.90 -23.05 17.93
CA GLU A 135 -2.16 -24.23 18.77
C GLU A 135 -1.05 -24.46 19.80
N ASP A 136 0.20 -24.15 19.46
CA ASP A 136 1.32 -24.25 20.40
C ASP A 136 1.21 -23.19 21.50
N ALA A 137 0.73 -21.98 21.18
CA ALA A 137 0.45 -20.96 22.19
C ALA A 137 -0.66 -21.40 23.16
N VAL A 138 -1.69 -22.11 22.67
CA VAL A 138 -2.73 -22.68 23.53
C VAL A 138 -2.17 -23.79 24.44
N ALA A 139 -1.31 -24.66 23.90
CA ALA A 139 -0.62 -25.69 24.67
C ALA A 139 0.30 -25.07 25.75
N LEU A 140 1.08 -24.03 25.39
CA LEU A 140 1.91 -23.27 26.33
C LEU A 140 1.10 -22.59 27.43
N LYS A 141 -0.07 -22.02 27.10
CA LYS A 141 -0.98 -21.43 28.08
C LYS A 141 -1.40 -22.45 29.13
N ARG A 142 -1.75 -23.67 28.69
CA ARG A 142 -2.11 -24.79 29.59
C ARG A 142 -0.91 -25.24 30.43
N ALA A 143 0.25 -25.44 29.80
CA ALA A 143 1.48 -25.87 30.47
C ALA A 143 1.97 -24.90 31.55
N TRP A 144 1.79 -23.59 31.35
CA TRP A 144 2.15 -22.57 32.34
C TRP A 144 1.05 -22.26 33.34
N HIS A 145 -0.12 -22.91 33.24
CA HIS A 145 -1.32 -22.57 34.01
C HIS A 145 -1.64 -21.05 33.95
N SER A 146 -1.38 -20.44 32.79
CA SER A 146 -1.52 -19.00 32.61
C SER A 146 -2.98 -18.63 32.39
N LYS A 147 -3.46 -17.62 33.11
CA LYS A 147 -4.78 -17.02 32.86
C LYS A 147 -4.76 -15.94 31.77
N ALA A 148 -3.58 -15.51 31.33
CA ALA A 148 -3.42 -14.49 30.30
C ALA A 148 -3.97 -14.94 28.95
N ASP A 149 -4.26 -13.99 28.06
CA ASP A 149 -4.73 -14.31 26.71
C ASP A 149 -3.66 -14.99 25.86
N VAL A 150 -4.09 -15.71 24.82
CA VAL A 150 -3.18 -16.47 23.96
C VAL A 150 -2.14 -15.54 23.31
N SER A 151 -2.52 -14.30 22.97
CA SER A 151 -1.61 -13.28 22.45
C SER A 151 -0.50 -12.92 23.45
N ASP A 152 -0.82 -12.73 24.72
CA ASP A 152 0.20 -12.47 25.77
C ASP A 152 1.12 -13.68 25.98
N VAL A 153 0.58 -14.89 25.82
CA VAL A 153 1.36 -16.13 25.87
C VAL A 153 2.35 -16.20 24.72
N LYS A 154 1.98 -15.80 23.50
CA LYS A 154 2.89 -15.69 22.34
C LYS A 154 4.03 -14.71 22.62
N VAL A 155 3.70 -13.49 23.08
CA VAL A 155 4.71 -12.49 23.46
C VAL A 155 5.64 -13.03 24.55
N ARG A 156 5.09 -13.67 25.59
CA ARG A 156 5.91 -14.24 26.68
C ARG A 156 6.82 -15.37 26.19
N ALA A 157 6.31 -16.23 25.30
CA ALA A 157 7.06 -17.31 24.67
C ALA A 157 8.19 -16.77 23.80
N GLY A 158 7.90 -15.80 22.95
CA GLY A 158 8.87 -15.05 22.16
C GLY A 158 10.01 -14.47 23.00
N ARG A 159 9.69 -13.78 24.11
CA ARG A 159 10.71 -13.25 25.03
C ARG A 159 11.57 -14.33 25.69
N LYS A 160 11.04 -15.54 25.86
CA LYS A 160 11.83 -16.68 26.37
C LYS A 160 12.79 -17.18 25.29
N LEU A 161 12.31 -17.32 24.05
CA LEU A 161 13.11 -17.70 22.90
C LEU A 161 14.24 -16.68 22.62
N LEU A 162 13.94 -15.38 22.61
CA LEU A 162 14.93 -14.29 22.48
C LEU A 162 15.97 -14.25 23.62
N ALA A 163 15.67 -14.87 24.75
CA ALA A 163 16.59 -15.02 25.88
C ALA A 163 17.36 -16.36 25.84
N GLY A 164 17.25 -17.13 24.75
CA GLY A 164 17.88 -18.44 24.59
C GLY A 164 17.32 -19.52 25.53
N ARG A 165 16.05 -19.39 25.94
CA ARG A 165 15.39 -20.36 26.82
C ARG A 165 14.39 -21.20 26.03
N ASP A 166 14.46 -22.51 26.26
CA ASP A 166 13.50 -23.46 25.70
C ASP A 166 12.10 -23.27 26.28
N LEU A 167 11.11 -23.67 25.49
CA LEU A 167 9.70 -23.70 25.89
C LEU A 167 9.29 -25.15 26.21
N PRO A 168 8.32 -25.37 27.11
CA PRO A 168 7.89 -26.72 27.50
C PRO A 168 7.00 -27.43 26.47
N VAL A 169 6.81 -26.84 25.29
CA VAL A 169 6.04 -27.37 24.18
C VAL A 169 6.92 -27.16 22.95
N ASP A 170 7.12 -28.19 22.14
CA ASP A 170 7.86 -28.08 20.88
C ASP A 170 7.00 -27.38 19.81
N PRO A 171 7.61 -26.65 18.85
CA PRO A 171 6.86 -26.04 17.75
C PRO A 171 6.20 -27.12 16.88
N SER A 172 4.94 -26.92 16.49
CA SER A 172 4.24 -27.81 15.55
C SER A 172 4.39 -27.39 14.08
N GLY A 173 4.81 -26.15 13.83
CA GLY A 173 5.12 -25.65 12.50
C GLY A 173 6.54 -25.96 12.04
N THR A 174 6.82 -25.67 10.77
CA THR A 174 8.19 -25.65 10.26
C THR A 174 8.83 -24.32 10.67
N PRO A 175 10.01 -24.32 11.33
CA PRO A 175 10.73 -23.08 11.61
C PRO A 175 11.00 -22.30 10.32
N ALA A 176 11.00 -20.97 10.43
CA ALA A 176 11.38 -20.14 9.29
C ALA A 176 12.82 -20.51 8.86
N THR A 177 12.99 -20.66 7.55
CA THR A 177 14.30 -20.88 6.96
C THR A 177 15.17 -19.63 7.13
N GLN A 178 16.49 -19.78 7.05
CA GLN A 178 17.41 -18.66 7.11
C GLN A 178 17.15 -17.63 5.98
N GLU A 179 16.64 -18.10 4.84
CA GLU A 179 16.26 -17.26 3.70
C GLU A 179 15.03 -16.41 4.02
N GLU A 180 13.96 -17.01 4.57
CA GLU A 180 12.75 -16.28 4.98
C GLU A 180 13.05 -15.25 6.08
N LEU A 181 13.95 -15.57 7.02
CA LEU A 181 14.39 -14.62 8.04
C LEU A 181 15.17 -13.45 7.42
N ALA A 182 16.02 -13.71 6.43
CA ALA A 182 16.77 -12.67 5.72
C ALA A 182 15.85 -11.79 4.86
N GLU A 183 14.87 -12.38 4.19
CA GLU A 183 13.84 -11.67 3.43
C GLU A 183 13.05 -10.72 4.33
N ARG A 184 12.60 -11.22 5.49
CA ARG A 184 11.85 -10.40 6.45
C ARG A 184 12.69 -9.26 7.02
N ALA A 185 13.94 -9.54 7.39
CA ALA A 185 14.86 -8.50 7.85
C ALA A 185 15.09 -7.40 6.80
N ALA A 186 15.14 -7.78 5.51
CA ALA A 186 15.22 -6.81 4.42
C ALA A 186 13.94 -5.97 4.31
N ILE A 187 12.76 -6.59 4.38
CA ILE A 187 11.48 -5.86 4.34
C ILE A 187 11.36 -4.89 5.52
N ASP A 188 11.71 -5.32 6.73
CA ASP A 188 11.69 -4.47 7.92
C ASP A 188 12.65 -3.29 7.76
N ALA A 189 13.87 -3.51 7.26
CA ALA A 189 14.84 -2.44 7.00
C ALA A 189 14.35 -1.43 5.95
N PHE A 190 13.61 -1.89 4.94
CA PHE A 190 12.97 -1.03 3.95
C PHE A 190 11.90 -0.13 4.58
N LEU A 191 11.01 -0.72 5.40
CA LEU A 191 9.95 0.02 6.07
C LEU A 191 10.49 0.98 7.16
N ASP A 192 11.49 0.55 7.93
CA ASP A 192 12.14 1.36 8.98
C ASP A 192 12.88 2.58 8.40
N ALA A 193 13.35 2.47 7.15
CA ALA A 193 13.94 3.59 6.42
C ALA A 193 12.88 4.59 5.89
N GLY A 194 11.60 4.36 6.16
CA GLY A 194 10.49 5.23 5.81
C GLY A 194 9.91 4.98 4.42
N PHE A 195 10.38 3.94 3.71
CA PHE A 195 9.83 3.60 2.40
C PHE A 195 8.49 2.87 2.52
N ASP A 196 7.59 3.12 1.57
CA ASP A 196 6.26 2.51 1.52
C ASP A 196 6.06 1.55 0.33
N SER A 197 4.82 1.11 0.09
CA SER A 197 4.52 0.24 -1.06
C SER A 197 4.70 0.93 -2.42
N TYR A 198 4.46 2.23 -2.52
CA TYR A 198 4.64 2.96 -3.78
C TYR A 198 6.12 3.12 -4.12
N ASP A 199 6.96 3.36 -3.11
CA ASP A 199 8.42 3.37 -3.25
C ASP A 199 8.93 2.01 -3.78
N ALA A 200 8.32 0.91 -3.34
CA ALA A 200 8.68 -0.41 -3.83
C ALA A 200 8.34 -0.63 -5.31
N ASP A 201 7.16 -0.19 -5.76
CA ASP A 201 6.77 -0.25 -7.17
C ASP A 201 7.71 0.57 -8.05
N LEU A 202 8.13 1.73 -7.56
CA LEU A 202 9.10 2.58 -8.22
C LEU A 202 10.44 1.90 -8.41
N LEU A 203 10.93 1.29 -7.35
CA LEU A 203 12.17 0.53 -7.37
C LEU A 203 12.06 -0.70 -8.27
N ALA A 204 10.91 -1.37 -8.29
CA ALA A 204 10.66 -2.49 -9.18
C ALA A 204 10.84 -2.07 -10.65
N ARG A 205 10.26 -0.93 -11.04
CA ARG A 205 10.41 -0.36 -12.39
C ARG A 205 11.84 0.10 -12.66
N LEU A 206 12.44 0.85 -11.75
CA LEU A 206 13.79 1.42 -11.89
C LEU A 206 14.87 0.33 -12.01
N TRP A 207 14.69 -0.81 -11.34
CA TRP A 207 15.59 -1.96 -11.40
C TRP A 207 15.18 -3.04 -12.40
N GLY A 208 14.17 -2.79 -13.24
CA GLY A 208 13.72 -3.73 -14.26
C GLY A 208 13.17 -5.05 -13.69
N GLN A 209 12.61 -5.03 -12.47
CA GLN A 209 11.91 -6.17 -11.85
C GLN A 209 10.44 -6.29 -12.29
N GLY A 210 9.98 -5.45 -13.22
CA GLY A 210 8.57 -5.43 -13.63
C GLY A 210 7.68 -4.88 -12.51
N ASP A 211 6.57 -5.55 -12.23
CA ASP A 211 5.61 -5.18 -11.19
C ASP A 211 5.81 -5.98 -9.88
N ASP A 212 6.97 -6.60 -9.68
CA ASP A 212 7.28 -7.36 -8.46
C ASP A 212 7.78 -6.44 -7.34
N ALA A 213 6.82 -5.75 -6.71
CA ALA A 213 7.06 -4.84 -5.59
C ALA A 213 7.76 -5.53 -4.42
N LEU A 214 7.39 -6.79 -4.11
CA LEU A 214 7.97 -7.52 -2.99
C LEU A 214 9.47 -7.75 -3.22
N LYS A 215 9.85 -8.23 -4.40
CA LYS A 215 11.25 -8.41 -4.76
C LYS A 215 12.05 -7.11 -4.73
N ALA A 216 11.42 -6.00 -5.14
CA ALA A 216 12.03 -4.67 -5.01
C ALA A 216 12.23 -4.26 -3.54
N LYS A 217 11.25 -4.48 -2.65
CA LYS A 217 11.40 -4.24 -1.19
C LYS A 217 12.58 -5.01 -0.63
N VAL A 218 12.67 -6.31 -0.94
CA VAL A 218 13.74 -7.18 -0.44
C VAL A 218 15.11 -6.70 -0.95
N LEU A 219 15.21 -6.33 -2.24
CA LEU A 219 16.48 -5.83 -2.79
C LEU A 219 16.89 -4.48 -2.20
N ALA A 220 15.92 -3.58 -1.98
CA ALA A 220 16.14 -2.29 -1.34
C ALA A 220 16.54 -2.43 0.12
N GLY A 221 15.83 -3.25 0.88
CA GLY A 221 16.14 -3.62 2.24
C GLY A 221 17.54 -4.18 2.41
N ASN A 222 17.95 -5.11 1.54
CA ASN A 222 19.31 -5.66 1.54
C ASN A 222 20.37 -4.58 1.27
N LYS A 223 20.10 -3.60 0.40
CA LYS A 223 21.00 -2.46 0.17
C LYS A 223 21.12 -1.59 1.43
N LEU A 224 20.00 -1.30 2.10
CA LEU A 224 19.96 -0.50 3.32
C LEU A 224 20.70 -1.19 4.47
N LEU A 225 20.49 -2.50 4.66
CA LEU A 225 21.21 -3.31 5.66
C LEU A 225 22.73 -3.33 5.40
N ALA A 226 23.16 -3.23 4.14
CA ALA A 226 24.57 -3.10 3.77
C ALA A 226 25.13 -1.68 3.93
N GLY A 227 24.33 -0.71 4.41
CA GLY A 227 24.70 0.70 4.53
C GLY A 227 24.76 1.44 3.18
N GLY A 228 24.17 0.86 2.13
CA GLY A 228 24.02 1.49 0.82
C GLY A 228 22.79 2.38 0.74
N GLU A 229 22.75 3.22 -0.29
CA GLU A 229 21.60 4.07 -0.60
C GLU A 229 20.69 3.40 -1.65
N VAL A 230 19.40 3.70 -1.53
CA VAL A 230 18.37 3.33 -2.50
C VAL A 230 18.22 4.51 -3.46
N PRO A 231 18.10 4.28 -4.79
CA PRO A 231 18.12 5.35 -5.81
C PRO A 231 16.80 6.13 -5.92
N ILE A 232 16.06 6.26 -4.82
CA ILE A 232 14.92 7.14 -4.60
C ILE A 232 14.98 7.64 -3.15
N GLU A 233 14.52 8.85 -2.88
CA GLU A 233 14.27 9.31 -1.51
C GLU A 233 12.93 8.72 -1.03
N HIS A 234 12.81 8.40 0.26
CA HIS A 234 11.57 7.84 0.79
C HIS A 234 10.40 8.83 0.64
N GLY A 235 9.23 8.34 0.23
CA GLY A 235 8.09 9.22 -0.08
C GLY A 235 8.30 10.08 -1.33
N GLN A 236 9.36 9.83 -2.12
CA GLN A 236 9.31 10.16 -3.54
C GLN A 236 8.32 9.22 -4.18
N THR A 237 7.07 9.65 -4.23
CA THR A 237 6.21 9.19 -5.30
C THR A 237 6.93 9.52 -6.61
N ALA A 238 6.94 8.59 -7.58
CA ALA A 238 7.40 8.81 -8.96
C ALA A 238 6.88 10.14 -9.53
N TRP A 239 5.73 10.49 -8.99
CA TRP A 239 4.91 11.65 -9.12
C TRP A 239 5.52 12.85 -8.39
N THR A 240 6.72 13.27 -8.80
CA THR A 240 7.14 14.68 -8.59
C THR A 240 6.20 15.66 -9.31
N VAL A 241 5.43 15.13 -10.26
CA VAL A 241 4.26 15.79 -10.82
C VAL A 241 3.17 15.76 -9.76
N SER A 242 2.69 16.93 -9.34
CA SER A 242 1.58 17.01 -8.38
C SER A 242 0.38 16.20 -8.87
N GLN A 243 -0.43 15.67 -7.95
CA GLN A 243 -1.67 14.97 -8.28
C GLN A 243 -2.54 15.81 -9.23
N ASP A 244 -2.60 17.13 -9.03
CA ASP A 244 -3.27 18.07 -9.93
C ASP A 244 -2.71 18.05 -11.36
N ALA A 245 -1.40 17.98 -11.53
CA ALA A 245 -0.77 17.94 -12.85
C ALA A 245 -0.94 16.56 -13.51
N ALA A 246 -1.04 15.48 -12.73
CA ALA A 246 -1.41 14.17 -13.23
C ALA A 246 -2.87 14.15 -13.72
N LEU A 247 -3.80 14.63 -12.89
CA LEU A 247 -5.20 14.77 -13.24
C LEU A 247 -5.37 15.67 -14.47
N ALA A 248 -4.68 16.81 -14.52
CA ALA A 248 -4.70 17.68 -15.69
C ALA A 248 -4.17 16.95 -16.93
N THR A 249 -3.11 16.15 -16.81
CA THR A 249 -2.59 15.37 -17.95
C THR A 249 -3.58 14.32 -18.44
N TYR A 250 -4.25 13.63 -17.52
CA TYR A 250 -5.31 12.68 -17.85
C TYR A 250 -6.42 13.35 -18.68
N PHE A 251 -7.00 14.43 -18.19
CA PHE A 251 -8.07 15.15 -18.90
C PHE A 251 -7.58 15.82 -20.19
N ASN A 252 -6.39 16.42 -20.20
CA ASN A 252 -5.84 17.08 -21.38
C ASN A 252 -5.52 16.11 -22.52
N ASN A 253 -5.36 14.82 -22.22
CA ASN A 253 -5.19 13.78 -23.23
C ASN A 253 -6.52 13.21 -23.71
N GLY A 254 -7.66 13.77 -23.31
CA GLY A 254 -8.99 13.35 -23.80
C GLY A 254 -9.59 12.18 -23.04
N TYR A 255 -9.03 11.81 -21.88
CA TYR A 255 -9.64 10.79 -21.04
C TYR A 255 -10.69 11.38 -20.11
N ASP A 256 -11.78 10.66 -19.89
CA ASP A 256 -12.94 11.14 -19.14
C ASP A 256 -13.27 10.31 -17.88
N TYR A 257 -14.50 10.43 -17.36
CA TYR A 257 -14.93 9.69 -16.19
C TYR A 257 -15.17 8.20 -16.47
N ASP A 258 -15.71 7.87 -17.65
CA ASP A 258 -16.01 6.49 -18.03
C ASP A 258 -14.73 5.71 -18.28
N ASP A 259 -13.72 6.36 -18.87
CA ASP A 259 -12.36 5.80 -18.98
C ASP A 259 -11.79 5.45 -17.61
N ALA A 260 -11.99 6.31 -16.61
CA ALA A 260 -11.51 6.06 -15.25
C ALA A 260 -12.22 4.86 -14.61
N LEU A 261 -13.51 4.65 -14.88
CA LEU A 261 -14.23 3.46 -14.43
C LEU A 261 -13.66 2.18 -15.06
N VAL A 262 -13.39 2.19 -16.37
CA VAL A 262 -12.77 1.03 -17.05
C VAL A 262 -11.37 0.76 -16.48
N LEU A 263 -10.58 1.80 -16.23
CA LEU A 263 -9.25 1.66 -15.62
C LEU A 263 -9.33 1.16 -14.17
N ALA A 264 -10.32 1.59 -13.40
CA ALA A 264 -10.56 1.11 -12.04
C ALA A 264 -10.88 -0.40 -12.03
N GLU A 265 -11.71 -0.85 -12.97
CA GLU A 265 -12.02 -2.27 -13.15
C GLU A 265 -10.77 -3.08 -13.53
N ILE A 266 -9.96 -2.58 -14.46
CA ILE A 266 -8.73 -3.24 -14.90
C ILE A 266 -7.69 -3.30 -13.77
N TRP A 267 -7.50 -2.21 -13.02
CA TRP A 267 -6.46 -2.13 -12.00
C TRP A 267 -6.79 -2.81 -10.69
N SER A 268 -8.05 -3.18 -10.44
CA SER A 268 -8.51 -3.97 -9.30
C SER A 268 -8.04 -3.43 -7.93
N GLY A 269 -8.98 -2.91 -7.13
CA GLY A 269 -8.69 -2.52 -5.74
C GLY A 269 -8.28 -1.05 -5.54
N VAL A 270 -8.55 -0.19 -6.51
CA VAL A 270 -8.53 1.27 -6.29
C VAL A 270 -9.93 1.69 -5.86
N GLU A 271 -10.07 2.16 -4.62
CA GLU A 271 -11.37 2.61 -4.08
C GLU A 271 -11.73 4.03 -4.52
N ASP A 272 -10.75 4.85 -4.92
CA ASP A 272 -10.92 6.24 -5.31
C ASP A 272 -10.61 6.45 -6.81
N LEU A 273 -11.60 6.94 -7.55
CA LEU A 273 -11.44 7.29 -8.97
C LEU A 273 -10.45 8.44 -9.19
N VAL A 274 -10.25 9.31 -8.20
CA VAL A 274 -9.23 10.36 -8.27
C VAL A 274 -7.83 9.73 -8.36
N ASP A 275 -7.56 8.67 -7.60
CA ASP A 275 -6.28 7.95 -7.65
C ASP A 275 -6.12 7.19 -8.98
N VAL A 276 -7.20 6.64 -9.53
CA VAL A 276 -7.17 6.02 -10.86
C VAL A 276 -6.79 7.06 -11.92
N LYS A 277 -7.46 8.21 -11.94
CA LYS A 277 -7.18 9.29 -12.90
C LYS A 277 -5.76 9.83 -12.74
N ALA A 278 -5.31 10.04 -11.50
CA ALA A 278 -3.95 10.48 -11.21
C ALA A 278 -2.94 9.46 -11.75
N ASN A 279 -3.06 8.17 -11.40
CA ASN A 279 -2.19 7.09 -11.88
C ASN A 279 -2.19 6.95 -13.41
N ALA A 280 -3.32 7.21 -14.07
CA ALA A 280 -3.42 7.22 -15.52
C ALA A 280 -2.68 8.41 -16.14
N GLY A 281 -2.95 9.64 -15.68
CA GLY A 281 -2.24 10.85 -16.11
C GLY A 281 -0.73 10.74 -15.97
N HIS A 282 -0.32 10.11 -14.90
CA HIS A 282 1.03 9.72 -14.58
C HIS A 282 1.67 8.73 -15.56
N LYS A 283 0.99 7.62 -15.90
CA LYS A 283 1.43 6.73 -16.99
C LYS A 283 1.57 7.45 -18.32
N ILE A 284 0.64 8.36 -18.62
CA ILE A 284 0.67 9.18 -19.85
C ILE A 284 1.91 10.08 -19.86
N LEU A 285 2.25 10.73 -18.73
CA LEU A 285 3.47 11.55 -18.60
C LEU A 285 4.76 10.76 -18.83
N ASP A 286 4.78 9.50 -18.41
CA ASP A 286 5.90 8.58 -18.65
C ASP A 286 5.92 8.01 -20.08
N GLY A 287 4.96 8.39 -20.93
CA GLY A 287 4.81 7.86 -22.29
C GLY A 287 4.37 6.40 -22.32
N LEU A 288 3.80 5.89 -21.23
CA LEU A 288 3.31 4.52 -21.12
C LEU A 288 1.84 4.43 -21.58
N PRO A 289 1.48 3.43 -22.39
CA PRO A 289 0.08 3.23 -22.77
C PRO A 289 -0.75 2.81 -21.55
N LEU A 290 -2.03 3.23 -21.52
CA LEU A 290 -3.00 2.73 -20.55
C LEU A 290 -3.45 1.31 -20.92
N PRO A 291 -3.70 0.44 -19.93
CA PRO A 291 -4.11 -0.93 -20.20
C PRO A 291 -5.53 -1.01 -20.76
N GLY A 292 -5.89 -2.19 -21.31
CA GLY A 292 -7.20 -2.42 -21.91
C GLY A 292 -7.41 -1.75 -23.27
N GLY A 293 -6.41 -1.02 -23.78
CA GLY A 293 -6.58 -0.22 -24.98
C GLY A 293 -7.60 0.90 -24.77
N VAL A 294 -7.74 1.39 -23.53
CA VAL A 294 -8.46 2.63 -23.24
C VAL A 294 -7.71 3.73 -23.98
N LEU A 295 -8.21 4.03 -25.17
CA LEU A 295 -7.78 5.18 -25.95
C LEU A 295 -8.45 6.41 -25.33
N PRO A 296 -7.83 7.59 -25.46
CA PRO A 296 -8.57 8.82 -25.25
C PRO A 296 -9.92 8.71 -25.94
N PHE A 297 -10.95 9.29 -25.34
CA PHE A 297 -12.14 9.58 -26.10
C PHE A 297 -11.72 10.37 -27.35
N ASP A 298 -11.90 9.79 -28.54
CA ASP A 298 -11.41 10.32 -29.83
C ASP A 298 -12.06 11.67 -30.21
N GLY A 299 -12.87 12.28 -29.33
CA GLY A 299 -13.65 13.49 -29.59
C GLY A 299 -14.78 13.28 -30.61
N ASP A 300 -14.83 12.12 -31.27
CA ASP A 300 -15.74 11.83 -32.39
C ASP A 300 -17.22 11.66 -31.98
N GLN A 301 -17.58 11.95 -30.74
CA GLN A 301 -18.97 12.03 -30.29
C GLN A 301 -19.28 13.24 -29.38
N VAL A 302 -18.51 14.32 -29.45
CA VAL A 302 -19.12 15.65 -29.22
C VAL A 302 -19.44 16.24 -30.57
N ASP A 303 -20.72 16.28 -30.93
CA ASP A 303 -21.10 16.99 -32.14
C ASP A 303 -20.73 18.48 -32.01
N ALA A 304 -20.59 19.17 -33.15
CA ALA A 304 -20.19 20.57 -33.16
C ALA A 304 -21.08 21.49 -32.31
N GLY A 305 -22.32 21.08 -32.03
CA GLY A 305 -23.23 21.76 -31.10
C GLY A 305 -22.80 21.59 -29.66
N GLN A 306 -22.49 20.37 -29.23
CA GLN A 306 -22.00 20.10 -27.87
C GLN A 306 -20.68 20.85 -27.59
N GLN A 307 -19.77 20.91 -28.56
CA GLN A 307 -18.52 21.68 -28.40
C GLN A 307 -18.80 23.18 -28.23
N ALA A 308 -19.70 23.76 -29.03
CA ALA A 308 -20.07 25.17 -28.91
C ALA A 308 -20.70 25.48 -27.54
N ALA A 309 -21.49 24.56 -27.00
CA ALA A 309 -22.05 24.67 -25.66
C ALA A 309 -20.96 24.65 -24.58
N LEU A 310 -20.03 23.69 -24.64
CA LEU A 310 -18.89 23.63 -23.71
C LEU A 310 -18.06 24.92 -23.76
N ASP A 311 -17.76 25.42 -24.95
CA ASP A 311 -17.02 26.68 -25.13
C ASP A 311 -17.76 27.86 -24.50
N ALA A 312 -19.08 27.94 -24.67
CA ALA A 312 -19.91 28.98 -24.07
C ALA A 312 -19.94 28.90 -22.53
N PHE A 313 -19.98 27.69 -21.97
CA PHE A 313 -19.91 27.47 -20.53
C PHE A 313 -18.61 28.01 -19.94
N PHE A 314 -17.46 27.62 -20.50
CA PHE A 314 -16.16 28.07 -20.01
C PHE A 314 -15.90 29.56 -20.31
N ALA A 315 -16.36 30.08 -21.45
CA ALA A 315 -16.22 31.49 -21.79
C ALA A 315 -17.01 32.42 -20.85
N ALA A 316 -18.09 31.90 -20.24
CA ALA A 316 -18.87 32.64 -19.23
C ALA A 316 -18.22 32.63 -17.83
N GLY A 317 -17.09 31.94 -17.65
CA GLY A 317 -16.31 31.91 -16.42
C GLY A 317 -16.60 30.74 -15.48
N TYR A 318 -17.54 29.86 -15.85
CA TYR A 318 -17.91 28.71 -15.03
C TYR A 318 -16.84 27.61 -15.06
N ASP A 319 -16.69 26.92 -13.94
CA ASP A 319 -15.73 25.83 -13.76
C ASP A 319 -16.39 24.45 -13.51
N TYR A 320 -15.60 23.47 -13.08
CA TYR A 320 -16.10 22.13 -12.78
C TYR A 320 -17.00 22.07 -11.54
N ASP A 321 -16.70 22.85 -10.49
CA ASP A 321 -17.50 22.87 -9.27
C ASP A 321 -18.88 23.46 -9.56
N ASP A 322 -18.96 24.45 -10.45
CA ASP A 322 -20.23 24.97 -10.97
C ASP A 322 -21.02 23.91 -11.73
N ALA A 323 -20.36 23.13 -12.58
CA ALA A 323 -20.99 22.03 -13.29
C ALA A 323 -21.56 20.98 -12.33
N VAL A 324 -20.85 20.64 -11.25
CA VAL A 324 -21.33 19.72 -10.20
C VAL A 324 -22.53 20.32 -9.45
N ALA A 325 -22.51 21.62 -9.16
CA ALA A 325 -23.64 22.31 -8.54
C ALA A 325 -24.88 22.30 -9.45
N LEU A 326 -24.69 22.59 -10.75
CA LEU A 326 -25.74 22.55 -11.77
C LEU A 326 -26.31 21.15 -11.97
N ALA A 327 -25.45 20.13 -12.04
CA ALA A 327 -25.84 18.73 -12.08
C ALA A 327 -26.82 18.38 -10.95
N ARG A 328 -26.52 18.81 -9.71
CA ARG A 328 -27.41 18.61 -8.55
C ARG A 328 -28.74 19.34 -8.70
N ILE A 329 -28.73 20.60 -9.17
CA ILE A 329 -29.94 21.41 -9.35
C ILE A 329 -30.85 20.81 -10.44
N TRP A 330 -30.28 20.22 -11.49
CA TRP A 330 -31.01 19.65 -12.63
C TRP A 330 -31.32 18.17 -12.51
N GLY A 331 -31.30 17.62 -11.29
CA GLY A 331 -31.80 16.28 -11.01
C GLY A 331 -30.72 15.19 -11.00
N GLY A 332 -29.46 15.56 -10.74
CA GLY A 332 -28.35 14.62 -10.59
C GLY A 332 -27.84 14.06 -11.91
N ILE A 333 -27.91 14.84 -12.99
CA ILE A 333 -27.26 14.49 -14.27
C ILE A 333 -25.73 14.49 -14.11
N ASP A 334 -25.01 13.89 -15.05
CA ASP A 334 -23.56 13.92 -15.03
C ASP A 334 -23.03 15.37 -15.14
N PRO A 335 -21.94 15.76 -14.45
CA PRO A 335 -21.35 17.08 -14.58
C PRO A 335 -21.02 17.48 -16.02
N PHE A 336 -20.68 16.54 -16.91
CA PHE A 336 -20.48 16.81 -18.33
C PHE A 336 -21.78 17.24 -19.02
N ASP A 337 -22.87 16.48 -18.84
CA ASP A 337 -24.19 16.83 -19.36
C ASP A 337 -24.67 18.18 -18.82
N ALA A 338 -24.35 18.48 -17.55
CA ALA A 338 -24.61 19.78 -16.96
C ALA A 338 -23.83 20.90 -17.67
N LYS A 339 -22.56 20.71 -18.03
CA LYS A 339 -21.80 21.72 -18.80
C LYS A 339 -22.43 21.97 -20.17
N VAL A 340 -22.79 20.92 -20.90
CA VAL A 340 -23.41 21.06 -22.23
C VAL A 340 -24.75 21.77 -22.11
N MET A 341 -25.62 21.35 -21.19
CA MET A 341 -26.93 21.99 -20.98
C MET A 341 -26.80 23.45 -20.52
N ALA A 342 -25.79 23.75 -19.68
CA ALA A 342 -25.49 25.09 -19.23
C ALA A 342 -24.99 25.98 -20.38
N GLY A 343 -24.09 25.46 -21.21
CA GLY A 343 -23.64 26.08 -22.43
C GLY A 343 -24.77 26.46 -23.37
N ASP A 344 -25.68 25.53 -23.64
CA ASP A 344 -26.86 25.78 -24.48
C ASP A 344 -27.74 26.90 -23.93
N LYS A 345 -27.94 26.93 -22.60
CA LYS A 345 -28.69 28.00 -21.93
C LYS A 345 -28.01 29.35 -22.07
N LEU A 346 -26.68 29.40 -21.91
CA LEU A 346 -25.89 30.62 -22.08
C LEU A 346 -25.95 31.13 -23.52
N ILE A 347 -25.84 30.25 -24.52
CA ILE A 347 -26.01 30.60 -25.94
C ILE A 347 -27.42 31.18 -26.20
N ALA A 348 -28.44 30.64 -25.54
CA ALA A 348 -29.81 31.15 -25.60
C ALA A 348 -30.05 32.45 -24.79
N GLY A 349 -29.03 32.97 -24.09
CA GLY A 349 -29.15 34.15 -23.24
C GLY A 349 -29.96 33.93 -21.95
N ILE A 350 -29.98 32.70 -21.45
CA ILE A 350 -30.67 32.31 -20.21
C ILE A 350 -29.64 32.25 -19.09
N ASP A 351 -29.89 32.99 -18.00
CA ASP A 351 -29.06 32.95 -16.80
C ASP A 351 -29.09 31.58 -16.12
N LEU A 352 -27.93 31.14 -15.63
CA LEU A 352 -27.80 29.88 -14.88
C LEU A 352 -28.15 30.07 -13.39
N PRO A 353 -28.66 29.04 -12.71
CA PRO A 353 -29.02 29.11 -11.29
C PRO A 353 -27.81 29.07 -10.33
N VAL A 354 -26.59 29.22 -10.85
CA VAL A 354 -25.34 29.37 -10.09
C VAL A 354 -24.60 30.60 -10.61
N ALA A 355 -23.90 31.30 -9.72
CA ALA A 355 -23.01 32.38 -10.13
C ALA A 355 -21.73 31.79 -10.72
N ALA A 356 -21.20 32.42 -11.77
CA ALA A 356 -19.84 32.17 -12.26
C ALA A 356 -18.78 32.78 -11.33
#